data_AF-A0A453FLQ8-F1
#
_entry.id   AF-A0A453FLQ8-F1
#
_cell.length_a   1.000
_cell.length_b   1.000
_cell.length_c   1.000
_cell.angle_alpha   90.00
_cell.angle_beta   90.00
_cell.angle_gamma   90.00
#
_symmetry.space_group_name_H-M   'P 1'
#
loop_
_entity.id
_entity.type
_entity.pdbx_description
1 polymer ?
#
loop_
_entity_poly.entity_id
_entity_poly.type
_entity_poly.pdbx_seq_one_letter_code
_entity_poly.pdbx_strand_id
1 'polypeptide(L)'
;MRANKGRWQLSGIPCSHSIACFREERIDPEDMVHKCYTIETYLQAYGHNVMPMRDRAHWEQVDGPFIHPPVYKKRMGRPPKNRKKTPEEKLQKDGSIALNKKGVSMHCSICGKADHNKKGHQKFMQREMEREAQEQEDEIEDPSILNVTI
;
A
#
# COMPACT_ATOMS: atom_id res chain seq x y z
N MET A 1 16.61 -26.06 -20.38
CA MET A 1 16.54 -26.27 -18.91
C MET A 1 17.86 -25.83 -18.30
N ARG A 2 17.87 -24.91 -17.33
CA ARG A 2 19.13 -24.42 -16.73
C ARG A 2 19.61 -25.42 -15.69
N ALA A 3 20.74 -26.08 -15.94
CA ALA A 3 21.41 -26.91 -14.96
C ALA A 3 21.92 -26.04 -13.80
N ASN A 4 21.35 -26.22 -12.61
CA ASN A 4 21.73 -25.47 -11.42
C ASN A 4 23.01 -26.10 -10.82
N LYS A 5 24.17 -25.63 -11.28
CA LYS A 5 25.51 -26.18 -10.98
C LYS A 5 25.93 -26.15 -9.49
N GLY A 6 25.12 -25.61 -8.58
CA GLY A 6 25.43 -25.52 -7.14
C GLY A 6 24.51 -26.31 -6.21
N ARG A 7 23.49 -27.00 -6.72
CA ARG A 7 22.51 -27.68 -5.84
C ARG A 7 23.16 -28.76 -4.98
N TRP A 8 24.05 -29.55 -5.56
CA TRP A 8 24.73 -30.64 -4.85
C TRP A 8 25.65 -30.12 -3.73
N GLN A 9 26.35 -29.00 -3.93
CA GLN A 9 27.18 -28.38 -2.88
C GLN A 9 26.35 -27.91 -1.68
N LEU A 10 25.10 -27.48 -1.91
CA LEU A 10 24.21 -27.01 -0.85
C LEU A 10 23.46 -28.15 -0.15
N SER A 11 22.94 -29.11 -0.91
CA SER A 11 22.11 -30.18 -0.36
C SER A 11 22.87 -31.46 -0.05
N GLY A 12 24.11 -31.65 -0.51
CA GLY A 12 24.84 -32.91 -0.36
C GLY A 12 24.26 -34.09 -1.17
N ILE A 13 23.10 -33.92 -1.80
CA ILE A 13 22.44 -34.91 -2.69
C ILE A 13 22.81 -34.62 -4.15
N PRO A 14 23.35 -35.59 -4.90
CA PRO A 14 23.78 -35.40 -6.28
C PRO A 14 22.60 -35.06 -7.20
N CYS A 15 22.85 -34.21 -8.21
CA CYS A 15 21.85 -33.86 -9.21
C CYS A 15 21.80 -34.91 -10.33
N SER A 16 20.78 -34.87 -11.20
CA SER A 16 20.65 -35.82 -12.31
C SER A 16 21.87 -35.85 -13.24
N HIS A 17 22.52 -34.71 -13.47
CA HIS A 17 23.75 -34.64 -14.26
C HIS A 17 24.92 -35.31 -13.54
N SER A 18 25.07 -35.09 -12.23
CA SER A 18 26.12 -35.73 -11.42
C SER A 18 25.94 -37.24 -11.40
N ILE A 19 24.70 -37.73 -11.24
CA ILE A 19 24.37 -39.16 -11.28
C ILE A 19 24.74 -39.76 -12.65
N ALA A 20 24.48 -39.05 -13.75
CA ALA A 20 24.88 -39.51 -15.08
C ALA A 20 26.40 -39.60 -15.22
N CYS A 21 27.16 -38.61 -14.73
CA CYS A 21 28.63 -38.66 -14.71
C CYS A 21 29.17 -39.82 -13.88
N PHE A 22 28.61 -40.07 -12.68
CA PHE A 22 29.05 -41.19 -11.84
C PHE A 22 28.81 -42.54 -12.50
N ARG A 23 27.67 -42.71 -13.19
CA ARG A 23 27.39 -43.94 -13.95
C ARG A 23 28.39 -44.18 -15.08
N GLU A 24 28.82 -43.12 -15.75
CA GLU A 24 29.87 -43.20 -16.78
C GLU A 24 31.22 -43.61 -16.17
N GLU A 25 31.55 -43.05 -15.01
CA GLU A 25 32.77 -43.36 -14.25
C GLU A 25 32.69 -44.68 -13.46
N ARG A 26 31.56 -45.40 -13.54
CA ARG A 26 31.27 -46.64 -12.78
C ARG A 26 31.37 -46.46 -11.25
N ILE A 27 31.00 -45.28 -10.78
CA ILE A 27 30.87 -44.96 -9.35
C ILE A 27 29.39 -45.07 -8.99
N ASP A 28 29.09 -45.73 -7.88
CA ASP A 28 27.73 -45.80 -7.39
C ASP A 28 27.28 -44.43 -6.88
N PRO A 29 26.16 -43.88 -7.38
CA PRO A 29 25.74 -42.52 -7.03
C PRO A 29 25.32 -42.38 -5.57
N GLU A 30 25.00 -43.49 -4.90
CA GLU A 30 24.65 -43.54 -3.48
C GLU A 30 25.85 -43.22 -2.58
N ASP A 31 27.05 -43.68 -2.97
CA ASP A 31 28.31 -43.42 -2.24
C ASP A 31 28.72 -41.94 -2.30
N MET A 32 28.20 -41.21 -3.28
CA MET A 32 28.46 -39.77 -3.49
C MET A 32 27.48 -38.87 -2.72
N VAL A 33 26.51 -39.45 -2.00
CA VAL A 33 25.61 -38.71 -1.11
C VAL A 33 26.36 -38.28 0.14
N HIS A 34 26.14 -37.05 0.60
CA HIS A 34 26.81 -36.55 1.80
C HIS A 34 26.49 -37.41 3.04
N LYS A 35 27.50 -37.61 3.90
CA LYS A 35 27.41 -38.48 5.09
C LYS A 35 26.28 -38.12 6.07
N CYS A 36 25.75 -36.90 6.03
CA CYS A 36 24.64 -36.48 6.90
C CYS A 36 23.30 -37.19 6.61
N TYR A 37 23.23 -37.95 5.51
CA TYR A 37 22.05 -38.75 5.15
C TYR A 37 22.21 -40.22 5.53
N THR A 38 23.28 -40.62 6.21
CA THR A 38 23.45 -42.01 6.66
C THR A 38 22.59 -42.31 7.87
N ILE A 39 22.22 -43.58 8.03
CA ILE A 39 21.49 -44.05 9.23
C ILE A 39 22.34 -43.81 10.48
N GLU A 40 23.65 -44.00 10.40
CA GLU A 40 24.58 -43.75 11.51
C GLU A 40 24.50 -42.31 12.01
N THR A 41 24.54 -41.32 11.10
CA THR A 41 24.45 -39.91 11.49
C THR A 41 23.07 -39.54 12.01
N TYR A 42 22.01 -40.14 11.46
CA TYR A 42 20.66 -39.99 12.00
C TYR A 42 20.56 -40.51 13.43
N LEU A 43 21.03 -41.73 13.69
CA LEU A 43 21.04 -42.34 15.02
C LEU A 43 21.94 -41.57 15.99
N GLN A 44 23.06 -41.01 15.52
CA GLN A 44 23.91 -40.18 16.35
C GLN A 44 23.24 -38.83 16.69
N ALA A 45 22.57 -38.20 15.72
CA ALA A 45 21.89 -36.92 15.91
C ALA A 45 20.68 -37.02 16.85
N TYR A 46 19.92 -38.12 16.75
CA TYR A 46 18.69 -38.35 17.51
C TYR A 46 18.80 -39.43 18.60
N GLY A 47 20.00 -39.98 18.82
CA GLY A 47 20.21 -41.03 19.82
C GLY A 47 20.18 -40.52 21.25
N HIS A 48 20.37 -39.21 21.44
CA HIS A 48 20.23 -38.56 22.74
C HIS A 48 18.81 -38.05 22.93
N ASN A 49 18.20 -38.41 24.07
CA ASN A 49 16.90 -37.87 24.44
C ASN A 49 17.04 -36.38 24.75
N VAL A 50 16.33 -35.55 23.99
CA VAL A 50 16.11 -34.15 24.36
C VAL A 50 15.12 -34.15 25.51
N MET A 51 15.63 -34.07 26.74
CA MET A 51 14.78 -33.98 27.92
C MET A 51 13.93 -32.71 27.84
N PRO A 52 12.62 -32.78 28.10
CA PRO A 52 11.79 -31.59 28.12
C PRO A 52 12.34 -30.62 29.15
N MET A 53 12.41 -29.35 28.76
CA MET A 53 12.78 -28.29 29.70
C MET A 53 11.68 -28.18 30.75
N ARG A 54 12.06 -28.13 32.04
CA ARG A 54 11.11 -27.91 33.13
C ARG A 54 10.45 -26.54 32.97
N ASP A 55 9.36 -26.31 33.71
CA ASP A 55 8.72 -24.99 33.74
C ASP A 55 9.72 -23.88 34.13
N ARG A 56 9.46 -22.65 33.67
CA ARG A 56 10.30 -21.47 33.89
C ARG A 56 10.66 -21.25 35.36
N ALA A 57 9.76 -21.63 36.27
CA ALA A 57 9.98 -21.55 37.72
C ALA A 57 11.19 -22.37 38.22
N HIS A 58 11.60 -23.41 37.47
CA HIS A 58 12.69 -24.32 37.82
C HIS A 58 13.99 -24.02 37.06
N TRP A 59 14.02 -22.96 36.24
CA TRP A 59 15.22 -22.60 35.49
C TRP A 59 16.24 -21.97 36.43
N GLU A 60 17.49 -22.37 36.30
CA GLU A 60 18.60 -21.74 37.01
C GLU A 60 18.71 -20.27 36.56
N GLN A 61 18.73 -19.36 37.53
CA GLN A 61 18.99 -17.95 37.25
C GLN A 61 20.49 -17.80 36.99
N VAL A 62 20.85 -17.78 35.71
CA VAL A 62 22.20 -17.49 35.27
C VAL A 62 22.37 -15.99 35.07
N ASP A 63 23.47 -15.42 35.57
CA ASP A 63 23.87 -14.05 35.27
C ASP A 63 24.48 -13.99 33.86
N GLY A 64 23.60 -14.08 32.87
CA GLY A 64 23.94 -14.07 31.45
C GLY A 64 23.81 -12.67 30.85
N PRO A 65 24.46 -12.41 29.69
CA PRO A 65 24.28 -11.15 28.97
C PRO A 65 22.81 -10.97 28.59
N PHE A 66 22.30 -9.75 28.75
CA PHE A 66 20.94 -9.42 28.34
C PHE A 66 20.79 -9.57 26.81
N ILE A 67 19.98 -10.54 26.39
CA ILE A 67 19.72 -10.79 24.97
C ILE A 67 18.67 -9.79 24.48
N HIS A 68 19.11 -8.76 23.76
CA HIS A 68 18.19 -7.86 23.07
C HIS A 68 17.48 -8.60 21.92
N PRO A 69 16.19 -8.29 21.66
CA PRO A 69 15.52 -8.81 20.48
C PRO A 69 16.27 -8.37 19.21
N PRO A 70 16.23 -9.18 18.14
CA PRO A 70 16.85 -8.79 16.88
C PRO A 70 16.25 -7.47 16.41
N VAL A 71 17.10 -6.52 16.01
CA VAL A 71 16.67 -5.22 15.50
C VAL A 71 15.83 -5.45 14.23
N TYR A 72 14.52 -5.20 14.33
CA TYR A 72 13.63 -5.32 13.19
C TYR A 72 13.97 -4.25 12.15
N LYS A 73 14.56 -4.68 11.04
CA LYS A 73 14.77 -3.83 9.86
C LYS A 73 13.70 -4.17 8.83
N LYS A 74 12.75 -3.25 8.61
CA LYS A 74 11.78 -3.37 7.52
C LYS A 74 12.54 -3.39 6.20
N ARG A 75 12.64 -4.57 5.58
CA ARG A 75 13.16 -4.67 4.22
C ARG A 75 12.13 -4.03 3.29
N MET A 76 12.58 -3.14 2.41
CA MET A 76 11.74 -2.66 1.32
C MET A 76 11.34 -3.88 0.50
N GLY A 77 10.06 -4.25 0.58
CA GLY A 77 9.51 -5.35 -0.20
C GLY A 77 9.58 -5.05 -1.69
N ARG A 78 9.14 -6.01 -2.50
CA ARG A 78 8.96 -5.81 -3.93
C ARG A 78 8.10 -4.55 -4.17
N PRO A 79 8.52 -3.60 -5.02
CA PRO A 79 7.67 -2.48 -5.39
C PRO A 79 6.32 -2.98 -5.93
N PRO A 80 5.19 -2.38 -5.53
CA PRO A 80 3.89 -2.79 -6.01
C PRO A 80 3.82 -2.58 -7.54
N LYS A 81 3.19 -3.52 -8.25
CA LYS A 81 3.05 -3.44 -9.72
C LYS A 81 2.29 -2.18 -10.17
N ASN A 82 1.36 -1.71 -9.34
CA ASN A 82 0.55 -0.51 -9.59
C ASN A 82 0.74 0.52 -8.45
N ARG A 83 0.77 1.81 -8.81
CA ARG A 83 0.73 2.93 -7.86
C ARG A 83 -0.61 2.94 -7.10
N LYS A 84 -0.60 3.31 -5.82
CA LYS A 84 -1.82 3.59 -5.05
C LYS A 84 -2.46 4.89 -5.57
N LYS A 85 -3.73 4.82 -5.97
CA LYS A 85 -4.51 5.98 -6.43
C LYS A 85 -5.04 6.75 -5.23
N THR A 86 -5.10 8.09 -5.34
CA THR A 86 -5.71 8.94 -4.31
C THR A 86 -7.25 8.79 -4.34
N PRO A 87 -7.96 9.09 -3.24
CA PRO A 87 -9.43 8.99 -3.19
C PRO A 87 -10.16 9.85 -4.23
N GLU A 88 -9.49 10.89 -4.76
CA GLU A 88 -10.01 11.82 -5.75
C GLU A 88 -9.87 11.31 -7.19
N GLU A 89 -8.96 10.37 -7.45
CA GLU A 89 -8.77 9.74 -8.75
C GLU A 89 -9.85 8.65 -8.98
N LYS A 90 -11.08 9.07 -9.29
CA LYS A 90 -12.15 8.15 -9.72
C LYS A 90 -11.98 7.83 -11.21
N LEU A 91 -11.69 6.56 -11.50
CA LEU A 91 -11.81 6.02 -12.86
C LEU A 91 -13.29 5.94 -13.23
N GLN A 92 -13.65 6.51 -14.39
CA GLN A 92 -14.95 6.25 -15.00
C GLN A 92 -14.98 4.84 -15.61
N LYS A 93 -16.18 4.31 -15.89
CA LYS A 93 -16.37 2.95 -16.43
C LYS A 93 -15.68 2.72 -17.78
N ASP A 94 -15.37 3.79 -18.50
CA ASP A 94 -14.68 3.82 -19.79
C ASP A 94 -13.15 3.94 -19.67
N GLY A 95 -12.61 3.95 -18.45
CA GLY A 95 -11.17 4.09 -18.21
C GLY A 95 -10.67 5.54 -18.24
N SER A 96 -11.54 6.52 -18.43
CA SER A 96 -11.16 7.94 -18.41
C SER A 96 -10.97 8.44 -16.96
N ILE A 97 -10.01 9.36 -16.78
CA ILE A 97 -9.80 10.06 -15.51
C ILE A 97 -10.85 11.17 -15.44
N ALA A 98 -11.84 11.04 -14.55
CA ALA A 98 -12.74 12.16 -14.25
C ALA A 98 -11.96 13.22 -13.47
N LEU A 99 -11.63 14.34 -14.11
CA LEU A 99 -11.22 15.53 -13.37
C LEU A 99 -12.41 15.99 -12.51
N ASN A 100 -12.19 16.09 -11.20
CA ASN A 100 -13.21 16.59 -10.29
C ASN A 100 -13.49 18.06 -10.64
N LYS A 101 -14.74 18.40 -11.00
CA LYS A 101 -15.16 19.78 -11.36
C LYS A 101 -15.20 20.73 -10.13
N LYS A 102 -14.38 20.47 -9.11
CA LYS A 102 -14.24 21.36 -7.95
C LYS A 102 -13.41 22.57 -8.37
N GLY A 103 -13.97 23.76 -8.23
CA GLY A 103 -13.31 25.04 -8.52
C GLY A 103 -13.60 25.64 -9.91
N VAL A 104 -14.52 25.06 -10.69
CA VAL A 104 -14.93 25.64 -11.98
C VAL A 104 -16.20 26.47 -11.79
N SER A 105 -16.08 27.79 -11.84
CA SER A 105 -17.20 28.74 -11.84
C SER A 105 -17.83 28.80 -13.24
N MET A 106 -19.11 28.44 -13.35
CA MET A 106 -19.86 28.55 -14.60
C MET A 106 -20.34 29.99 -14.79
N HIS A 107 -20.14 30.54 -15.99
CA HIS A 107 -20.59 31.89 -16.35
C HIS A 107 -21.74 31.83 -17.35
N CYS A 108 -22.71 32.74 -17.21
CA CYS A 108 -23.85 32.80 -18.12
C CYS A 108 -23.46 33.44 -19.45
N SER A 109 -23.77 32.78 -20.56
CA SER A 109 -23.47 33.31 -21.89
C SER A 109 -24.35 34.49 -22.33
N ILE A 110 -25.40 34.82 -21.57
CA ILE A 110 -26.27 35.98 -21.87
C ILE A 110 -25.79 37.23 -21.12
N CYS A 111 -25.50 37.12 -19.83
CA CYS A 111 -25.16 38.27 -18.97
C CYS A 111 -23.73 38.27 -18.42
N GLY A 112 -22.92 37.26 -18.73
CA GLY A 112 -21.53 37.15 -18.31
C GLY A 112 -21.29 36.86 -16.81
N LYS A 113 -22.31 37.02 -15.95
CA LYS A 113 -22.22 36.79 -14.51
C LYS A 113 -21.99 35.31 -14.17
N ALA A 114 -21.26 35.07 -13.07
CA ALA A 114 -21.01 33.74 -12.51
C ALA A 114 -22.26 33.15 -11.85
N ASP A 115 -22.22 31.85 -11.55
CA ASP A 115 -23.22 31.09 -10.75
C ASP A 115 -24.52 30.67 -11.46
N HIS A 116 -24.70 30.99 -12.73
CA HIS A 116 -25.75 30.40 -13.56
C HIS A 116 -25.34 30.21 -15.02
N ASN A 117 -26.15 29.44 -15.75
CA ASN A 117 -25.99 29.23 -17.20
C ASN A 117 -27.17 29.85 -17.96
N LYS A 118 -27.12 29.82 -19.31
CA LYS A 118 -28.16 30.35 -20.21
C LYS A 118 -29.59 29.94 -19.81
N LYS A 119 -29.77 28.69 -19.39
CA LYS A 119 -31.09 28.13 -19.01
C LYS A 119 -31.62 28.72 -17.70
N GLY A 120 -30.72 29.10 -16.78
CA GLY A 120 -31.07 29.71 -15.50
C GLY A 120 -31.20 31.24 -15.53
N HIS A 121 -30.95 31.89 -16.67
CA HIS A 121 -30.81 33.34 -16.72
C HIS A 121 -32.06 34.11 -16.28
N GLN A 122 -33.25 33.67 -16.69
CA GLN A 122 -34.49 34.37 -16.34
C GLN A 122 -34.74 34.41 -14.83
N LYS A 123 -34.46 33.29 -14.14
CA LYS A 123 -34.61 33.19 -12.68
C LYS A 123 -33.57 34.03 -11.94
N PHE A 124 -32.36 34.14 -12.51
CA PHE A 124 -31.33 35.01 -11.96
C PHE A 124 -31.76 36.48 -12.04
N MET A 125 -32.30 36.92 -13.18
CA MET A 125 -32.78 38.29 -13.34
C MET A 125 -33.91 38.64 -12.38
N GLN A 126 -34.87 37.72 -12.17
CA GLN A 126 -35.94 37.93 -11.19
C GLN A 126 -35.39 38.18 -9.79
N ARG A 127 -34.42 37.38 -9.35
CA ARG A 127 -33.78 37.53 -8.04
C ARG A 127 -32.95 38.79 -7.90
N GLU A 128 -32.32 39.27 -8.99
CA GLU A 128 -31.63 40.55 -8.97
C GLU A 128 -32.59 41.72 -8.86
N MET A 129 -33.69 41.72 -9.63
CA MET A 129 -34.71 42.76 -9.53
C MET A 129 -35.36 42.80 -8.14
N GLU A 130 -35.61 41.65 -7.53
CA GLU A 130 -36.11 41.54 -6.15
C GLU A 130 -35.10 42.11 -5.14
N ARG A 131 -33.79 41.89 -5.34
CA ARG A 131 -32.75 42.45 -4.47
C ARG A 131 -32.62 43.96 -4.63
N GLU A 132 -32.63 44.46 -5.86
CA GLU A 132 -32.58 45.91 -6.16
C GLU A 132 -33.81 46.64 -5.61
N ALA A 133 -35.01 46.05 -5.70
CA ALA A 133 -36.22 46.61 -5.12
C ALA A 133 -36.11 46.70 -3.59
N GLN A 134 -35.56 45.67 -2.94
CA GLN A 134 -35.39 45.65 -1.49
C GLN A 134 -34.33 46.66 -1.02
N GLU A 135 -33.23 46.84 -1.78
CA GLU A 135 -32.22 47.87 -1.49
C GLU A 135 -32.79 49.30 -1.60
N GLN A 136 -33.73 49.54 -2.53
CA GLN A 136 -34.40 50.83 -2.66
C GLN A 136 -35.42 51.10 -1.54
N GLU A 137 -36.13 50.07 -1.08
CA GLU A 137 -37.04 50.18 0.07
C GLU A 137 -36.27 50.51 1.36
N ASP A 138 -35.12 49.87 1.57
CA ASP A 138 -34.25 50.13 2.73
C ASP A 138 -33.61 51.55 2.68
N GLU A 139 -33.40 52.13 1.49
CA GLU A 139 -32.88 53.51 1.31
C GLU A 139 -33.95 54.59 1.60
N ILE A 140 -35.24 54.28 1.40
CA ILE A 140 -36.35 55.23 1.60
C ILE A 140 -36.70 55.39 3.10
N GLU A 141 -36.32 54.42 3.95
CA GLU A 141 -36.53 54.46 5.41
C GLU A 141 -35.36 55.10 6.20
N ASP A 142 -34.51 55.94 5.60
CA ASP A 142 -33.54 56.77 6.36
C ASP A 142 -34.26 57.98 7.00
N PRO A 143 -34.38 58.10 8.35
CA PRO A 143 -35.17 59.15 9.01
C PRO A 143 -34.56 60.55 8.93
N SER A 144 -33.44 60.76 8.24
CA SER A 144 -32.72 62.04 8.22
C SER A 144 -33.31 63.14 7.31
N ILE A 145 -34.38 62.87 6.55
CA ILE A 145 -35.01 63.82 5.61
C ILE A 145 -36.01 64.84 6.24
N LEU A 146 -36.31 64.78 7.54
CA LEU A 146 -37.19 65.77 8.21
C LEU A 146 -36.48 66.82 9.07
N ASN A 147 -35.21 67.17 8.78
CA ASN A 147 -34.51 68.26 9.49
C ASN A 147 -33.97 69.35 8.55
N VAL A 148 -34.83 70.04 7.82
CA VAL A 148 -34.57 71.38 7.23
C VAL A 148 -35.93 72.08 7.15
N THR A 149 -36.29 73.13 7.89
CA THR A 149 -35.73 74.50 7.84
C THR A 149 -36.39 75.33 8.97
N ILE A 150 -35.56 76.10 9.68
CA ILE A 150 -35.75 77.39 10.41
C ILE A 150 -37.14 77.70 10.98
#